data_AF-A0A6I2FPA5-F1
#
_entry.id   AF-A0A6I2FPA5-F1
#
_cell.length_a   1.000
_cell.length_b   1.000
_cell.length_c   1.000
_cell.angle_alpha   90.00
_cell.angle_beta   90.00
_cell.angle_gamma   90.00
#
_symmetry.space_group_name_H-M   'P 1'
#
loop_
_entity.id
_entity.type
_entity.pdbx_description
1 polymer ?
#
loop_
_entity_poly.entity_id
_entity_poly.type
_entity_poly.pdbx_seq_one_letter_code
_entity_poly.pdbx_strand_id
1 'polypeptide(L)'
;MMLFTALLRQRARRDWLQVLLWVLGTALLAYGGYAGVTQSYGTLADRQNILAAALANPVILMFRGLPSGASEGGFLAFEILPWLAILAALMSTFLAVRHTRADEEAGRAELLAATPAGRTLPTVATMVHGVLANVLLGVLSAAALVSTGFDPAGSWLTGAAATAVGIAFLGIGLVAAQLVRTSRAANSLTVWVLVATFLLRGIGNAGGTPSDDLTHTASAWPAWASPFGWAEQARPFDENLWWPVLVAVAVGLLLAAAATVLQSVRDMGASFFAGRPGRVHARPALASSHALVWRLTSGAIVGWAIGGALTGILATTLGSVVDQVAGQNPAVVAIITKLAQSGSLDEAVITVFFTMLGIVAGCCAVQTVVRARQEEAHGTAEPVLAAPVGRVRWLADHLIVATSAVLIIAVAAVAAGWLGVAANGGSADLYRTVLVDGAGQLVAASVFTVITALVFVLAPRATIAIAWALLLVATMLGMFGPLFGLPEWTTNLSPFGLTPVVSGSDVDARGVWWLILAIAAGAAASLALMRRRQLAASG
;
A
#
# COMPACT_ATOMS: atom_id res chain seq x y z
N MET A 1 -6.06 -2.25 38.58
CA MET A 1 -4.75 -2.52 37.93
C MET A 1 -4.70 -3.88 37.22
N MET A 2 -4.92 -5.01 37.91
CA MET A 2 -4.77 -6.37 37.32
C MET A 2 -5.53 -6.63 36.00
N LEU A 3 -6.77 -6.15 35.85
CA LEU A 3 -7.56 -6.34 34.60
C LEU A 3 -6.92 -5.60 33.41
N PHE A 4 -6.39 -4.40 33.63
CA PHE A 4 -5.72 -3.61 32.60
C PHE A 4 -4.46 -4.31 32.09
N THR A 5 -3.62 -4.80 33.00
CA THR A 5 -2.40 -5.54 32.63
C THR A 5 -2.71 -6.88 31.94
N ALA A 6 -3.81 -7.56 32.31
CA ALA A 6 -4.27 -8.75 31.61
C ALA A 6 -4.70 -8.45 30.16
N LEU A 7 -5.48 -7.38 29.93
CA LEU A 7 -5.89 -6.93 28.59
C LEU A 7 -4.67 -6.50 27.75
N LEU A 8 -3.75 -5.72 28.32
CA LEU A 8 -2.54 -5.29 27.62
C LEU A 8 -1.65 -6.49 27.22
N ARG A 9 -1.49 -7.47 28.11
CA ARG A 9 -0.77 -8.72 27.83
C ARG A 9 -1.48 -9.57 26.77
N GLN A 10 -2.82 -9.59 26.76
CA GLN A 10 -3.60 -10.28 25.73
C GLN A 10 -3.39 -9.65 24.35
N ARG A 11 -3.34 -8.31 24.25
CA ARG A 11 -3.05 -7.62 22.98
C ARG A 11 -1.65 -7.88 22.49
N ALA A 12 -0.65 -7.69 23.35
CA ALA A 12 0.74 -8.00 23.02
C ALA A 12 0.90 -9.45 22.53
N ARG A 13 0.24 -10.43 23.16
CA ARG A 13 0.24 -11.84 22.71
C ARG A 13 -0.53 -12.10 21.42
N ARG A 14 -1.56 -11.32 21.10
CA ARG A 14 -2.37 -11.48 19.87
C ARG A 14 -1.66 -10.88 18.66
N ASP A 15 -0.99 -9.75 18.84
CA ASP A 15 -0.40 -8.96 17.76
C ASP A 15 1.13 -9.06 17.67
N TRP A 16 1.81 -9.82 18.54
CA TRP A 16 3.28 -9.87 18.62
C TRP A 16 3.95 -9.96 17.26
N LEU A 17 3.53 -10.89 16.40
CA LEU A 17 4.14 -11.12 15.08
C LEU A 17 3.87 -9.94 14.14
N GLN A 18 2.66 -9.38 14.17
CA GLN A 18 2.32 -8.25 13.32
C GLN A 18 3.05 -6.99 13.75
N VAL A 19 3.05 -6.65 15.04
CA VAL A 19 3.81 -5.51 15.57
C VAL A 19 5.30 -5.70 15.29
N LEU A 20 5.85 -6.91 15.50
CA LEU A 20 7.24 -7.23 15.17
C LEU A 20 7.55 -6.99 13.68
N LEU A 21 6.69 -7.44 12.77
CA LEU A 21 6.88 -7.24 11.33
C LEU A 21 6.80 -5.75 10.91
N TRP A 22 5.84 -4.98 11.45
CA TRP A 22 5.77 -3.53 11.18
C TRP A 22 6.97 -2.79 11.76
N VAL A 23 7.33 -3.07 13.02
CA VAL A 23 8.45 -2.43 13.73
C VAL A 23 9.78 -2.76 13.05
N LEU A 24 10.09 -4.04 12.85
CA LEU A 24 11.35 -4.46 12.20
C LEU A 24 11.38 -4.04 10.74
N GLY A 25 10.29 -4.15 9.98
CA GLY A 25 10.24 -3.69 8.60
C GLY A 25 10.51 -2.19 8.46
N THR A 26 9.96 -1.38 9.38
CA THR A 26 10.19 0.07 9.40
C THR A 26 11.62 0.42 9.84
N ALA A 27 12.16 -0.27 10.85
CA ALA A 27 13.55 -0.07 11.29
C ALA A 27 14.57 -0.54 10.24
N LEU A 28 14.30 -1.63 9.51
CA LEU A 28 15.11 -2.10 8.38
C LEU A 28 15.04 -1.14 7.19
N LEU A 29 13.88 -0.50 6.94
CA LEU A 29 13.78 0.57 5.95
C LEU A 29 14.59 1.80 6.37
N ALA A 30 14.56 2.18 7.66
CA ALA A 30 15.40 3.25 8.20
C ALA A 30 16.89 2.95 8.01
N TYR A 31 17.34 1.75 8.40
CA TYR A 31 18.71 1.28 8.18
C TYR A 31 19.10 1.25 6.69
N GLY A 32 18.21 0.73 5.84
CA GLY A 32 18.44 0.60 4.39
C GLY A 32 18.63 1.93 3.68
N GLY A 33 18.03 3.02 4.19
CA GLY A 33 18.22 4.37 3.66
C GLY A 33 19.67 4.83 3.64
N TYR A 34 20.50 4.38 4.59
CA TYR A 34 21.94 4.68 4.61
C TYR A 34 22.65 4.25 3.33
N ALA A 35 22.34 3.07 2.80
CA ALA A 35 22.97 2.56 1.57
C ALA A 35 22.54 3.38 0.34
N GLY A 36 21.28 3.84 0.29
CA GLY A 36 20.82 4.76 -0.74
C GLY A 36 21.64 6.05 -0.75
N VAL A 37 21.75 6.72 0.40
CA VAL A 37 22.49 7.98 0.51
C VAL A 37 23.98 7.79 0.25
N THR A 38 24.65 6.84 0.90
CA THR A 38 26.12 6.73 0.82
C THR A 38 26.65 6.01 -0.42
N GLN A 39 25.87 5.11 -1.04
CA GLN A 39 26.33 4.33 -2.20
C GLN A 39 25.71 4.84 -3.51
N SER A 40 24.45 5.27 -3.52
CA SER A 40 23.78 5.78 -4.74
C SER A 40 23.90 7.29 -4.92
N TYR A 41 24.03 8.05 -3.83
CA TYR A 41 24.10 9.53 -3.85
C TYR A 41 25.27 10.06 -3.00
N GLY A 42 26.41 9.37 -3.06
CA GLY A 42 27.52 9.57 -2.13
C GLY A 42 28.10 10.99 -2.12
N THR A 43 28.16 11.68 -3.27
CA THR A 43 28.70 13.05 -3.30
C THR A 43 27.66 14.09 -2.92
N LEU A 44 28.11 15.26 -2.45
CA LEU A 44 27.24 16.41 -2.20
C LEU A 44 26.54 16.88 -3.49
N ALA A 45 27.25 16.84 -4.62
CA ALA A 45 26.72 17.24 -5.92
C ALA A 45 25.58 16.32 -6.39
N ASP A 46 25.68 14.99 -6.19
CA ASP A 46 24.60 14.06 -6.51
C ASP A 46 23.31 14.43 -5.76
N ARG A 47 23.43 14.70 -4.45
CA ARG A 47 22.31 15.07 -3.59
C ARG A 47 21.71 16.42 -3.98
N GLN A 48 22.55 17.42 -4.26
CA GLN A 48 22.10 18.74 -4.75
C GLN A 48 21.35 18.63 -6.08
N ASN A 49 21.88 17.87 -7.04
CA ASN A 49 21.25 17.68 -8.35
C ASN A 49 19.89 16.98 -8.23
N ILE A 50 19.76 15.96 -7.38
CA ILE A 50 18.48 15.27 -7.15
C ILE A 50 17.48 16.16 -6.41
N LEU A 51 17.91 16.98 -5.44
CA LEU A 51 17.03 17.96 -4.80
C LEU A 51 16.57 19.04 -5.79
N ALA A 52 17.47 19.61 -6.60
CA ALA A 52 17.13 20.58 -7.63
C ALA A 52 16.13 20.00 -8.65
N ALA A 53 16.32 18.75 -9.09
CA ALA A 53 15.37 18.05 -9.96
C ALA A 53 14.01 17.79 -9.29
N ALA A 54 14.01 17.46 -7.99
CA ALA A 54 12.77 17.34 -7.22
C ALA A 54 12.03 18.69 -7.13
N LEU A 55 12.75 19.79 -6.90
CA LEU A 55 12.17 21.14 -6.83
C LEU A 55 11.65 21.63 -8.19
N ALA A 56 12.31 21.25 -9.28
CA ALA A 56 11.84 21.51 -10.64
C ALA A 56 10.59 20.66 -11.01
N ASN A 57 10.31 19.56 -10.31
CA ASN A 57 9.18 18.70 -10.59
C ASN A 57 8.21 18.50 -9.40
N PRO A 58 7.05 19.19 -9.42
CA PRO A 58 5.98 19.04 -8.42
C PRO A 58 5.56 17.60 -8.10
N VAL A 59 5.63 16.67 -9.06
CA VAL A 59 5.23 15.27 -8.84
C VAL A 59 6.21 14.55 -7.92
N ILE A 60 7.52 14.80 -8.02
CA ILE A 60 8.51 14.23 -7.08
C ILE A 60 8.22 14.72 -5.64
N LEU A 61 7.91 16.01 -5.47
CA LEU A 61 7.49 16.60 -4.20
C LEU A 61 6.11 16.13 -3.70
N MET A 62 5.35 15.36 -4.48
CA MET A 62 4.14 14.70 -3.99
C MET A 62 4.41 13.34 -3.33
N PHE A 63 5.55 12.68 -3.61
CA PHE A 63 5.85 11.32 -3.12
C PHE A 63 7.11 11.21 -2.26
N ARG A 64 8.14 12.05 -2.48
CA ARG A 64 9.32 12.18 -1.61
C ARG A 64 9.07 13.20 -0.49
N GLY A 65 9.91 13.27 0.52
CA GLY A 65 9.78 14.19 1.67
C GLY A 65 9.97 15.67 1.33
N LEU A 66 10.15 16.50 2.36
CA LEU A 66 10.44 17.93 2.21
C LEU A 66 11.95 18.18 2.07
N PRO A 67 12.43 18.79 0.97
CA PRO A 67 13.80 19.27 0.87
C PRO A 67 14.17 20.19 2.04
N SER A 68 15.16 19.75 2.81
CA SER A 68 15.68 20.37 4.04
C SER A 68 17.22 20.26 4.06
N GLY A 69 17.85 20.58 2.92
CA GLY A 69 19.30 20.56 2.76
C GLY A 69 19.87 19.26 2.17
N ALA A 70 21.05 19.39 1.56
CA ALA A 70 21.78 18.30 0.91
C ALA A 70 22.75 17.52 1.84
N SER A 71 22.62 17.70 3.17
CA SER A 71 23.35 16.88 4.14
C SER A 71 22.93 15.41 4.02
N GLU A 72 23.77 14.46 4.44
CA GLU A 72 23.43 13.03 4.28
C GLU A 72 22.16 12.66 5.06
N GLY A 73 22.00 13.20 6.26
CA GLY A 73 20.79 13.04 7.07
C GLY A 73 19.57 13.78 6.49
N GLY A 74 19.73 15.01 6.01
CA GLY A 74 18.64 15.79 5.43
C GLY A 74 18.12 15.16 4.14
N PHE A 75 19.03 14.67 3.30
CA PHE A 75 18.69 13.91 2.10
C PHE A 75 18.05 12.55 2.44
N LEU A 76 18.54 11.84 3.47
CA LEU A 76 17.88 10.62 3.97
C LEU A 76 16.45 10.91 4.44
N ALA A 77 16.22 11.99 5.19
CA ALA A 77 14.89 12.38 5.65
C ALA A 77 13.96 12.69 4.46
N PHE A 78 14.46 13.42 3.45
CA PHE A 78 13.78 13.60 2.17
C PHE A 78 13.45 12.27 1.47
N GLU A 79 14.36 11.29 1.50
CA GLU A 79 14.13 10.01 0.84
C GLU A 79 13.10 9.11 1.55
N ILE A 80 13.18 8.97 2.88
CA ILE A 80 12.52 7.86 3.61
C ILE A 80 11.50 8.25 4.69
N LEU A 81 11.55 9.47 5.26
CA LEU A 81 10.64 9.88 6.34
C LEU A 81 9.14 9.69 6.01
N PRO A 82 8.64 10.02 4.80
CA PRO A 82 7.23 9.81 4.46
C PRO A 82 6.83 8.33 4.53
N TRP A 83 7.74 7.43 4.13
CA TRP A 83 7.51 5.99 4.16
C TRP A 83 7.50 5.44 5.59
N LEU A 84 8.45 5.85 6.45
CA LEU A 84 8.44 5.49 7.88
C LEU A 84 7.13 5.93 8.55
N ALA A 85 6.66 7.14 8.24
CA ALA A 85 5.40 7.68 8.72
C ALA A 85 4.17 6.92 8.19
N ILE A 86 4.14 6.53 6.90
CA ILE A 86 3.06 5.71 6.32
C ILE A 86 2.99 4.33 7.01
N LEU A 87 4.12 3.68 7.23
CA LEU A 87 4.16 2.37 7.89
C LEU A 87 3.61 2.45 9.33
N ALA A 88 4.01 3.48 10.09
CA ALA A 88 3.46 3.76 11.42
C ALA A 88 1.95 4.06 11.39
N ALA A 89 1.47 4.82 10.41
CA ALA A 89 0.06 5.14 10.22
C ALA A 89 -0.81 3.91 9.90
N LEU A 90 -0.36 3.06 8.97
CA LEU A 90 -1.05 1.82 8.58
C LEU A 90 -1.07 0.80 9.73
N MET A 91 0.06 0.60 10.42
CA MET A 91 0.12 -0.23 11.63
C MET A 91 -0.93 0.24 12.66
N SER A 92 -0.99 1.54 12.91
CA SER A 92 -1.82 2.14 13.97
C SER A 92 -3.31 2.09 13.68
N THR A 93 -3.72 2.38 12.43
CA THR A 93 -5.13 2.31 12.02
C THR A 93 -5.66 0.88 12.07
N PHE A 94 -4.92 -0.08 11.53
CA PHE A 94 -5.31 -1.49 11.56
C PHE A 94 -5.35 -2.07 12.97
N LEU A 95 -4.40 -1.68 13.85
CA LEU A 95 -4.40 -2.05 15.27
C LEU A 95 -5.62 -1.46 15.99
N ALA A 96 -5.92 -0.17 15.79
CA ALA A 96 -7.08 0.49 16.38
C ALA A 96 -8.38 -0.24 16.04
N VAL A 97 -8.64 -0.45 14.75
CA VAL A 97 -9.88 -1.07 14.25
C VAL A 97 -9.99 -2.55 14.65
N ARG A 98 -8.87 -3.29 14.66
CA ARG A 98 -8.81 -4.69 15.11
C ARG A 98 -9.33 -4.87 16.53
N HIS A 99 -8.87 -4.02 17.44
CA HIS A 99 -9.14 -4.12 18.88
C HIS A 99 -10.36 -3.31 19.35
N THR A 100 -11.11 -2.76 18.40
CA THR A 100 -12.37 -2.05 18.63
C THR A 100 -13.46 -2.66 17.74
N ARG A 101 -13.70 -2.11 16.55
CA ARG A 101 -14.84 -2.49 15.70
C ARG A 101 -14.81 -3.96 15.24
N ALA A 102 -13.63 -4.53 14.99
CA ALA A 102 -13.53 -5.94 14.59
C ALA A 102 -13.73 -6.94 15.75
N ASP A 103 -13.47 -6.52 17.00
CA ASP A 103 -13.82 -7.31 18.18
C ASP A 103 -15.30 -7.13 18.58
N GLU A 104 -15.89 -5.99 18.25
CA GLU A 104 -17.34 -5.73 18.36
C GLU A 104 -18.15 -6.53 17.34
N GLU A 105 -17.78 -6.50 16.05
CA GLU A 105 -18.42 -7.32 15.01
C GLU A 105 -18.32 -8.83 15.26
N ALA A 106 -17.26 -9.28 15.95
CA ALA A 106 -17.07 -10.68 16.29
C ALA A 106 -17.71 -11.09 17.63
N GLY A 107 -18.54 -10.24 18.25
CA GLY A 107 -19.21 -10.49 19.54
C GLY A 107 -18.27 -10.51 20.77
N ARG A 108 -16.94 -10.51 20.57
CA ARG A 108 -15.94 -10.56 21.65
C ARG A 108 -16.03 -9.35 22.59
N ALA A 109 -16.36 -8.17 22.05
CA ALA A 109 -16.47 -6.96 22.86
C ALA A 109 -17.66 -7.00 23.84
N GLU A 110 -18.76 -7.68 23.50
CA GLU A 110 -19.92 -7.83 24.38
C GLU A 110 -19.61 -8.76 25.56
N LEU A 111 -18.95 -9.89 25.29
CA LEU A 111 -18.46 -10.80 26.32
C LEU A 111 -17.51 -10.11 27.31
N LEU A 112 -16.61 -9.26 26.81
CA LEU A 112 -15.72 -8.46 27.66
C LEU A 112 -16.47 -7.36 28.44
N ALA A 113 -17.45 -6.72 27.81
CA ALA A 113 -18.27 -5.68 28.44
C ALA A 113 -19.14 -6.20 29.59
N ALA A 114 -19.52 -7.48 29.57
CA ALA A 114 -20.21 -8.16 30.66
C ALA A 114 -19.31 -8.51 31.87
N THR A 115 -17.99 -8.32 31.76
CA THR A 115 -17.04 -8.51 32.88
C THR A 115 -16.79 -7.20 33.63
N PRO A 116 -16.15 -7.21 34.81
CA PRO A 116 -15.73 -5.99 35.52
C PRO A 116 -14.75 -5.08 34.76
N ALA A 117 -14.25 -5.47 33.59
CA ALA A 117 -13.52 -4.57 32.69
C ALA A 117 -14.44 -3.54 32.00
N GLY A 118 -15.73 -3.85 31.85
CA GLY A 118 -16.72 -3.00 31.20
C GLY A 118 -16.37 -2.64 29.75
N ARG A 119 -17.03 -1.59 29.24
CA ARG A 119 -16.89 -1.14 27.83
C ARG A 119 -15.62 -0.30 27.58
N THR A 120 -15.10 0.38 28.60
CA THR A 120 -14.05 1.41 28.44
C THR A 120 -12.63 0.87 28.61
N LEU A 121 -12.39 -0.04 29.57
CA LEU A 121 -11.04 -0.57 29.85
C LEU A 121 -10.40 -1.29 28.65
N PRO A 122 -11.15 -2.05 27.81
CA PRO A 122 -10.63 -2.57 26.55
C PRO A 122 -10.13 -1.45 25.62
N THR A 123 -10.86 -0.34 25.46
CA THR A 123 -10.46 0.76 24.58
C THR A 123 -9.21 1.48 25.10
N VAL A 124 -9.12 1.74 26.40
CA VAL A 124 -7.93 2.35 27.05
C VAL A 124 -6.70 1.48 26.84
N ALA A 125 -6.82 0.16 26.99
CA ALA A 125 -5.73 -0.75 26.70
C ALA A 125 -5.40 -0.85 25.18
N THR A 126 -6.27 -0.41 24.26
CA THR A 126 -5.96 -0.29 22.82
C THR A 126 -5.07 0.92 22.59
N MET A 127 -5.45 2.06 23.18
CA MET A 127 -4.69 3.31 23.11
C MET A 127 -3.27 3.10 23.65
N VAL A 128 -3.12 2.52 24.84
CA VAL A 128 -1.80 2.26 25.42
C VAL A 128 -1.00 1.25 24.58
N HIS A 129 -1.62 0.18 24.07
CA HIS A 129 -0.91 -0.77 23.21
C HIS A 129 -0.42 -0.13 21.89
N GLY A 130 -1.26 0.69 21.26
CA GLY A 130 -0.92 1.41 20.03
C GLY A 130 0.17 2.46 20.24
N VAL A 131 0.13 3.22 21.34
CA VAL A 131 1.20 4.16 21.70
C VAL A 131 2.52 3.42 21.92
N LEU A 132 2.51 2.33 22.70
CA LEU A 132 3.71 1.52 22.92
C LEU A 132 4.29 0.92 21.63
N ALA A 133 3.43 0.46 20.70
CA ALA A 133 3.87 -0.04 19.41
C ALA A 133 4.54 1.04 18.55
N ASN A 134 4.00 2.27 18.54
CA ASN A 134 4.59 3.40 17.81
C ASN A 134 5.87 3.94 18.45
N VAL A 135 5.95 3.95 19.79
CA VAL A 135 7.20 4.30 20.50
C VAL A 135 8.28 3.27 20.19
N LEU A 136 7.96 1.97 20.22
CA LEU A 136 8.91 0.92 19.84
C LEU A 136 9.37 1.04 18.38
N LEU A 137 8.46 1.34 17.46
CA LEU A 137 8.77 1.60 16.04
C LEU A 137 9.72 2.79 15.88
N GLY A 138 9.42 3.93 16.50
CA GLY A 138 10.24 5.13 16.40
C GLY A 138 11.60 4.98 17.06
N VAL A 139 11.66 4.36 18.24
CA VAL A 139 12.92 4.09 18.96
C VAL A 139 13.84 3.17 18.14
N LEU A 140 13.30 2.11 17.55
CA LEU A 140 14.12 1.20 16.74
C LEU A 140 14.51 1.81 15.38
N SER A 141 13.66 2.65 14.78
CA SER A 141 14.01 3.39 13.56
C SER A 141 15.09 4.44 13.83
N ALA A 142 15.00 5.16 14.95
CA ALA A 142 16.04 6.09 15.38
C ALA A 142 17.37 5.37 15.70
N ALA A 143 17.32 4.29 16.47
CA ALA A 143 18.50 3.48 16.79
C ALA A 143 19.16 2.90 15.53
N ALA A 144 18.37 2.51 14.52
CA ALA A 144 18.87 2.07 13.22
C ALA A 144 19.67 3.16 12.49
N LEU A 145 19.22 4.42 12.52
CA LEU A 145 19.94 5.56 11.92
C LEU A 145 21.18 5.97 12.73
N VAL A 146 21.09 5.97 14.06
CA VAL A 146 22.27 6.20 14.93
C VAL A 146 23.33 5.12 14.69
N SER A 147 22.93 3.87 14.47
CA SER A 147 23.88 2.76 14.24
C SER A 147 24.67 2.86 12.93
N THR A 148 24.21 3.65 11.95
CA THR A 148 24.95 3.93 10.72
C THR A 148 25.79 5.21 10.78
N GLY A 149 25.87 5.85 11.95
CA GLY A 149 26.71 7.04 12.18
C GLY A 149 26.07 8.38 11.85
N PHE A 150 24.75 8.42 11.56
CA PHE A 150 24.04 9.69 11.43
C PHE A 150 23.96 10.46 12.75
N ASP A 151 23.78 11.78 12.66
CA ASP A 151 23.62 12.64 13.85
C ASP A 151 22.51 12.11 14.78
N PRO A 152 22.76 11.95 16.09
CA PRO A 152 21.75 11.44 17.01
C PRO A 152 20.51 12.32 17.13
N ALA A 153 20.62 13.65 17.09
CA ALA A 153 19.47 14.52 17.29
C ALA A 153 18.47 14.39 16.13
N GLY A 154 18.95 14.44 14.89
CA GLY A 154 18.13 14.18 13.71
C GLY A 154 17.60 12.75 13.63
N SER A 155 18.38 11.76 14.07
CA SER A 155 17.96 10.35 14.10
C SER A 155 16.79 10.11 15.07
N TRP A 156 16.90 10.65 16.30
CA TRP A 156 15.82 10.58 17.28
C TRP A 156 14.58 11.38 16.85
N LEU A 157 14.76 12.53 16.21
CA LEU A 157 13.63 13.31 15.70
C LEU A 157 12.92 12.62 14.54
N THR A 158 13.64 11.95 13.63
CA THR A 158 13.06 11.11 12.56
C THR A 158 12.19 10.00 13.15
N GLY A 159 12.69 9.30 14.18
CA GLY A 159 11.92 8.28 14.90
C GLY A 159 10.69 8.86 15.61
N ALA A 160 10.83 10.01 16.27
CA ALA A 160 9.75 10.69 16.97
C ALA A 160 8.66 11.20 16.01
N ALA A 161 9.04 11.72 14.84
CA ALA A 161 8.13 12.17 13.79
C ALA A 161 7.28 11.00 13.26
N ALA A 162 7.90 9.85 12.96
CA ALA A 162 7.18 8.63 12.59
C ALA A 162 6.24 8.13 13.70
N THR A 163 6.70 8.13 14.97
CA THR A 163 5.87 7.80 16.14
C THR A 163 4.65 8.72 16.25
N ALA A 164 4.82 10.02 16.06
CA ALA A 164 3.76 11.00 16.22
C ALA A 164 2.69 10.90 15.12
N VAL A 165 3.08 10.62 13.88
CA VAL A 165 2.13 10.27 12.79
C VAL A 165 1.38 8.99 13.15
N GLY A 166 2.07 7.96 13.63
CA GLY A 166 1.42 6.75 14.13
C GLY A 166 0.38 7.01 15.23
N ILE A 167 0.69 7.88 16.20
CA ILE A 167 -0.24 8.29 17.27
C ILE A 167 -1.44 9.09 16.72
N ALA A 168 -1.22 10.00 15.75
CA ALA A 168 -2.31 10.69 15.07
C ALA A 168 -3.27 9.69 14.38
N PHE A 169 -2.72 8.72 13.66
CA PHE A 169 -3.47 7.69 12.95
C PHE A 169 -4.10 6.61 13.84
N LEU A 170 -3.54 6.35 15.03
CA LEU A 170 -4.19 5.60 16.09
C LEU A 170 -5.49 6.31 16.51
N GLY A 171 -5.43 7.62 16.75
CA GLY A 171 -6.61 8.45 17.04
C GLY A 171 -7.65 8.42 15.93
N ILE A 172 -7.25 8.63 14.67
CA ILE A 172 -8.13 8.54 13.49
C ILE A 172 -8.80 7.16 13.40
N GLY A 173 -8.05 6.07 13.64
CA GLY A 173 -8.58 4.70 13.65
C GLY A 173 -9.60 4.45 14.76
N LEU A 174 -9.37 4.98 15.95
CA LEU A 174 -10.29 4.87 17.08
C LEU A 174 -11.60 5.64 16.84
N VAL A 175 -11.52 6.84 16.24
CA VAL A 175 -12.71 7.63 15.84
C VAL A 175 -13.48 6.92 14.73
N ALA A 176 -12.80 6.49 13.66
CA ALA A 176 -13.42 5.76 12.55
C ALA A 176 -14.18 4.51 13.03
N ALA A 177 -13.62 3.77 14.00
CA ALA A 177 -14.25 2.61 14.62
C ALA A 177 -15.57 2.90 15.37
N GLN A 178 -15.82 4.15 15.80
CA GLN A 178 -17.13 4.55 16.37
C GLN A 178 -18.09 5.06 15.30
N LEU A 179 -17.58 5.73 14.26
CA LEU A 179 -18.38 6.38 13.24
C LEU A 179 -19.13 5.40 12.31
N VAL A 180 -18.50 4.28 11.93
CA VAL A 180 -19.08 3.33 10.95
C VAL A 180 -19.32 1.94 11.53
N ARG A 181 -20.32 1.24 10.97
CA ARG A 181 -20.83 -0.03 11.50
C ARG A 181 -19.89 -1.24 11.31
N THR A 182 -18.87 -1.16 10.45
CA THR A 182 -18.03 -2.32 10.13
C THR A 182 -16.53 -2.01 10.18
N SER A 183 -15.73 -2.98 10.60
CA SER A 183 -14.26 -2.87 10.60
C SER A 183 -13.71 -2.64 9.20
N ARG A 184 -14.32 -3.25 8.18
CA ARG A 184 -13.99 -2.99 6.77
C ARG A 184 -14.23 -1.53 6.38
N ALA A 185 -15.36 -0.94 6.78
CA ALA A 185 -15.64 0.47 6.52
C ALA A 185 -14.69 1.38 7.32
N ALA A 186 -14.37 1.03 8.57
CA ALA A 186 -13.47 1.82 9.42
C ALA A 186 -12.05 1.85 8.82
N ASN A 187 -11.50 0.68 8.46
CA ASN A 187 -10.21 0.58 7.77
C ASN A 187 -10.23 1.33 6.42
N SER A 188 -11.32 1.24 5.65
CA SER A 188 -11.42 1.98 4.37
C SER A 188 -11.44 3.49 4.59
N LEU A 189 -12.15 3.98 5.60
CA LEU A 189 -12.19 5.40 5.96
C LEU A 189 -10.80 5.88 6.40
N THR A 190 -10.11 5.12 7.25
CA THR A 190 -8.77 5.50 7.73
C THR A 190 -7.74 5.53 6.61
N VAL A 191 -7.81 4.59 5.66
CA VAL A 191 -6.93 4.59 4.47
C VAL A 191 -7.23 5.77 3.55
N TRP A 192 -8.50 6.15 3.36
CA TRP A 192 -8.83 7.36 2.58
C TRP A 192 -8.36 8.65 3.26
N VAL A 193 -8.48 8.74 4.60
CA VAL A 193 -7.90 9.87 5.36
C VAL A 193 -6.37 9.88 5.25
N LEU A 194 -5.72 8.71 5.26
CA LEU A 194 -4.27 8.58 5.05
C LEU A 194 -3.86 9.12 3.67
N VAL A 195 -4.50 8.64 2.60
CA VAL A 195 -4.21 9.11 1.23
C VAL A 195 -4.48 10.61 1.09
N ALA A 196 -5.61 11.11 1.61
CA ALA A 196 -5.95 12.53 1.53
C ALA A 196 -4.94 13.42 2.28
N THR A 197 -4.54 13.05 3.50
CA THR A 197 -3.56 13.83 4.28
C THR A 197 -2.14 13.71 3.71
N PHE A 198 -1.76 12.55 3.17
CA PHE A 198 -0.50 12.40 2.44
C PHE A 198 -0.46 13.32 1.20
N LEU A 199 -1.53 13.33 0.40
CA LEU A 199 -1.65 14.22 -0.76
C LEU A 199 -1.69 15.71 -0.38
N LEU A 200 -2.35 16.11 0.71
CA LEU A 200 -2.31 17.49 1.20
C LEU A 200 -0.90 17.95 1.55
N ARG A 201 -0.10 17.06 2.16
CA ARG A 201 1.33 17.27 2.43
C ARG A 201 2.16 17.30 1.14
N GLY A 202 1.84 16.46 0.16
CA GLY A 202 2.46 16.50 -1.17
C GLY A 202 2.20 17.84 -1.88
N ILE A 203 0.93 18.25 -1.97
CA ILE A 203 0.48 19.52 -2.57
C ILE A 203 1.10 20.72 -1.84
N GLY A 204 1.19 20.68 -0.50
CA GLY A 204 1.81 21.75 0.27
C GLY A 204 3.31 21.90 -0.01
N ASN A 205 4.05 20.81 -0.18
CA ASN A 205 5.46 20.87 -0.55
C ASN A 205 5.65 21.31 -2.01
N ALA A 206 4.85 20.75 -2.93
CA ALA A 206 4.88 21.05 -4.36
C ALA A 206 4.46 22.49 -4.71
N GLY A 207 3.56 23.09 -3.92
CA GLY A 207 3.18 24.51 -4.03
C GLY A 207 4.00 25.44 -3.13
N GLY A 208 5.07 24.94 -2.50
CA GLY A 208 5.96 25.72 -1.65
C GLY A 208 6.89 26.66 -2.42
N THR A 209 7.66 27.46 -1.69
CA THR A 209 8.71 28.32 -2.26
C THR A 209 10.09 27.66 -2.06
N PRO A 210 10.80 27.29 -3.14
CA PRO A 210 12.20 26.85 -3.08
C PRO A 210 13.14 27.93 -2.52
N SER A 211 14.27 27.50 -1.98
CA SER A 211 15.41 28.39 -1.67
C SER A 211 16.28 28.64 -2.89
N ASP A 212 17.04 29.75 -2.88
CA ASP A 212 17.93 30.15 -3.98
C ASP A 212 19.02 29.10 -4.32
N ASP A 213 19.41 28.30 -3.34
CA ASP A 213 20.40 27.22 -3.48
C ASP A 213 19.81 25.88 -3.99
N LEU A 214 18.47 25.82 -4.16
CA LEU A 214 17.72 24.63 -4.56
C LEU A 214 17.96 23.39 -3.67
N THR A 215 18.25 23.58 -2.37
CA THR A 215 18.33 22.45 -1.41
C THR A 215 17.24 22.45 -0.34
N HIS A 216 16.53 23.57 -0.15
CA HIS A 216 15.43 23.70 0.82
C HIS A 216 14.11 24.11 0.14
N THR A 217 13.00 23.92 0.85
CA THR A 217 11.70 24.50 0.49
C THR A 217 10.89 24.85 1.72
N ALA A 218 10.23 26.01 1.68
CA ALA A 218 9.17 26.35 2.62
C ALA A 218 7.83 25.89 2.03
N SER A 219 7.20 24.89 2.67
CA SER A 219 5.92 24.35 2.19
C SER A 219 4.80 25.38 2.31
N ALA A 220 3.90 25.40 1.32
CA ALA A 220 2.65 26.12 1.39
C ALA A 220 1.72 25.55 2.48
N TRP A 221 0.71 26.36 2.84
CA TRP A 221 -0.25 26.07 3.92
C TRP A 221 -0.90 24.66 3.89
N PRO A 222 -1.16 23.99 2.74
CA PRO A 222 -1.82 22.66 2.76
C PRO A 222 -1.02 21.59 3.50
N ALA A 223 0.31 21.71 3.59
CA ALA A 223 1.12 20.77 4.37
C ALA A 223 0.78 20.82 5.87
N TRP A 224 0.43 21.99 6.39
CA TRP A 224 0.07 22.19 7.79
C TRP A 224 -1.32 21.62 8.16
N ALA A 225 -2.10 21.14 7.19
CA ALA A 225 -3.35 20.41 7.42
C ALA A 225 -3.15 18.88 7.55
N SER A 226 -1.90 18.39 7.61
CA SER A 226 -1.56 16.97 7.55
C SER A 226 -0.59 16.54 8.66
N PRO A 227 -0.84 15.38 9.33
CA PRO A 227 0.14 14.77 10.23
C PRO A 227 1.48 14.46 9.56
N PHE A 228 1.46 14.06 8.28
CA PHE A 228 2.68 13.86 7.49
C PHE A 228 3.43 15.17 7.29
N GLY A 229 2.70 16.28 7.11
CA GLY A 229 3.31 17.59 6.96
C GLY A 229 4.00 18.02 8.23
N TRP A 230 3.33 17.88 9.39
CA TRP A 230 3.96 18.17 10.69
C TRP A 230 5.22 17.32 10.93
N ALA A 231 5.24 16.05 10.54
CA ALA A 231 6.44 15.22 10.61
C ALA A 231 7.62 15.77 9.78
N GLU A 232 7.35 16.32 8.60
CA GLU A 232 8.37 16.90 7.71
C GLU A 232 8.81 18.30 8.13
N GLN A 233 7.88 19.13 8.63
CA GLN A 233 8.21 20.44 9.20
C GLN A 233 9.05 20.34 10.49
N ALA A 234 9.23 19.13 11.03
CA ALA A 234 10.23 18.89 12.07
C ALA A 234 11.68 19.05 11.56
N ARG A 235 11.90 18.99 10.24
CA ARG A 235 13.23 19.07 9.58
C ARG A 235 14.34 18.29 10.30
N PRO A 236 14.23 16.95 10.42
CA PRO A 236 15.29 16.15 11.02
C PRO A 236 16.60 16.31 10.24
N PHE A 237 17.73 16.39 10.95
CA PHE A 237 19.07 16.62 10.39
C PHE A 237 19.33 18.01 9.79
N ASP A 238 18.44 18.95 10.06
CA ASP A 238 18.54 20.37 9.70
C ASP A 238 18.15 21.23 10.94
N GLU A 239 17.07 22.02 10.92
CA GLU A 239 16.63 22.83 12.06
C GLU A 239 16.25 22.00 13.32
N ASN A 240 15.89 20.73 13.15
CA ASN A 240 15.49 19.80 14.22
C ASN A 240 14.36 20.34 15.13
N LEU A 241 13.28 20.85 14.53
CA LEU A 241 12.13 21.41 15.21
C LEU A 241 11.26 20.32 15.87
N TRP A 242 11.22 20.30 17.21
CA TRP A 242 10.41 19.32 17.96
C TRP A 242 8.92 19.67 18.06
N TRP A 243 8.55 20.95 17.92
CA TRP A 243 7.18 21.40 18.16
C TRP A 243 6.12 20.82 17.18
N PRO A 244 6.39 20.57 15.87
CA PRO A 244 5.41 19.97 14.97
C PRO A 244 5.09 18.52 15.36
N VAL A 245 6.07 17.79 15.88
CA VAL A 245 5.90 16.43 16.43
C VAL A 245 4.93 16.46 17.63
N LEU A 246 5.04 17.47 18.49
CA LEU A 246 4.09 17.66 19.60
C LEU A 246 2.67 17.96 19.14
N VAL A 247 2.49 18.72 18.04
CA VAL A 247 1.16 18.96 17.44
C VAL A 247 0.55 17.64 16.94
N ALA A 248 1.32 16.80 16.24
CA ALA A 248 0.86 15.49 15.78
C ALA A 248 0.44 14.57 16.94
N VAL A 249 1.22 14.51 18.03
CA VAL A 249 0.86 13.76 19.25
C VAL A 249 -0.40 14.33 19.89
N ALA A 250 -0.50 15.65 20.05
CA ALA A 250 -1.65 16.30 20.67
C ALA A 250 -2.95 16.01 19.91
N VAL A 251 -2.93 16.11 18.57
CA VAL A 251 -4.09 15.78 17.72
C VAL A 251 -4.47 14.30 17.85
N GLY A 252 -3.51 13.38 17.88
CA GLY A 252 -3.79 11.96 18.11
C GLY A 252 -4.44 11.67 19.46
N LEU A 253 -3.98 12.34 20.53
CA LEU A 253 -4.57 12.23 21.87
C LEU A 253 -5.98 12.85 21.94
N LEU A 254 -6.20 14.00 21.30
CA LEU A 254 -7.52 14.63 21.19
C LEU A 254 -8.51 13.75 20.42
N LEU A 255 -8.08 13.11 19.33
CA LEU A 255 -8.90 12.15 18.58
C LEU A 255 -9.19 10.87 19.41
N ALA A 256 -8.21 10.38 20.17
CA ALA A 256 -8.43 9.26 21.10
C ALA A 256 -9.46 9.63 22.20
N ALA A 257 -9.40 10.84 22.75
CA ALA A 257 -10.39 11.34 23.69
C ALA A 257 -11.78 11.52 23.03
N ALA A 258 -11.85 12.06 21.81
CA ALA A 258 -13.10 12.13 21.05
C ALA A 258 -13.69 10.73 20.82
N ALA A 259 -12.85 9.72 20.55
CA ALA A 259 -13.30 8.34 20.41
C ALA A 259 -13.88 7.74 21.71
N THR A 260 -13.38 8.10 22.90
CA THR A 260 -14.01 7.65 24.17
C THR A 260 -15.36 8.31 24.41
N VAL A 261 -15.50 9.61 24.10
CA VAL A 261 -16.78 10.33 24.19
C VAL A 261 -17.80 9.79 23.19
N LEU A 262 -17.39 9.54 21.94
CA LEU A 262 -18.24 8.87 20.94
C LEU A 262 -18.64 7.46 21.38
N GLN A 263 -17.75 6.72 22.06
CA GLN A 263 -18.07 5.39 22.59
C GLN A 263 -19.05 5.44 23.77
N SER A 264 -19.00 6.46 24.63
CA SER A 264 -19.87 6.54 25.82
C SER A 264 -21.32 6.88 25.49
N VAL A 265 -21.57 7.59 24.38
CA VAL A 265 -22.94 7.94 23.91
C VAL A 265 -23.47 7.02 22.81
N ARG A 266 -22.69 6.03 22.36
CA ARG A 266 -23.07 5.05 21.32
C ARG A 266 -23.38 3.69 21.94
N ASP A 267 -24.48 3.06 21.55
CA ASP A 267 -24.78 1.68 21.93
C ASP A 267 -23.86 0.65 21.25
N MET A 268 -23.69 -0.52 21.87
CA MET A 268 -22.99 -1.65 21.24
C MET A 268 -23.69 -2.06 19.93
N GLY A 269 -22.90 -2.40 18.91
CA GLY A 269 -23.39 -2.74 17.57
C GLY A 269 -23.85 -1.55 16.71
N ALA A 270 -24.21 -0.41 17.31
CA ALA A 270 -24.61 0.81 16.62
C ALA A 270 -23.43 1.54 15.92
N SER A 271 -23.72 2.62 15.20
CA SER A 271 -22.74 3.53 14.56
C SER A 271 -23.39 4.90 14.30
N PHE A 272 -22.62 5.99 14.36
CA PHE A 272 -23.13 7.35 14.11
C PHE A 272 -23.57 7.55 12.66
N PHE A 273 -22.84 7.00 11.70
CA PHE A 273 -23.33 6.89 10.34
C PHE A 273 -24.29 5.70 10.28
N ALA A 274 -25.58 6.02 10.20
CA ALA A 274 -26.63 5.04 10.00
C ALA A 274 -26.39 4.25 8.71
N GLY A 275 -26.56 2.92 8.76
CA GLY A 275 -26.65 2.13 7.55
C GLY A 275 -27.84 2.60 6.74
N ARG A 276 -27.63 2.96 5.46
CA ARG A 276 -28.73 3.33 4.56
C ARG A 276 -29.78 2.21 4.59
N PRO A 277 -31.08 2.52 4.79
CA PRO A 277 -32.12 1.50 4.71
C PRO A 277 -32.00 0.78 3.37
N GLY A 278 -31.98 -0.56 3.43
CA GLY A 278 -31.88 -1.38 2.24
C GLY A 278 -33.04 -1.11 1.29
N ARG A 279 -32.86 -1.37 0.00
CA ARG A 279 -33.99 -1.38 -0.93
C ARG A 279 -34.95 -2.49 -0.51
N VAL A 280 -36.24 -2.18 -0.46
CA VAL A 280 -37.33 -3.14 -0.18
C VAL A 280 -37.25 -4.36 -1.12
N HIS A 281 -36.87 -4.11 -2.37
CA HIS A 281 -36.61 -5.15 -3.37
C HIS A 281 -35.13 -5.20 -3.73
N ALA A 282 -34.56 -6.40 -3.80
CA ALA A 282 -33.20 -6.60 -4.32
C ALA A 282 -33.12 -6.15 -5.79
N ARG A 283 -31.96 -5.59 -6.21
CA ARG A 283 -31.72 -5.34 -7.65
C ARG A 283 -31.66 -6.67 -8.40
N PRO A 284 -32.01 -6.72 -9.70
CA PRO A 284 -31.66 -7.85 -10.57
C PRO A 284 -30.15 -8.14 -10.55
N ALA A 285 -29.32 -7.10 -10.43
CA ALA A 285 -27.87 -7.17 -10.17
C ALA A 285 -27.50 -7.65 -8.73
N LEU A 286 -28.35 -8.47 -8.10
CA LEU A 286 -28.09 -9.26 -6.90
C LEU A 286 -28.65 -10.70 -7.02
N ALA A 287 -29.25 -11.06 -8.15
CA ALA A 287 -29.89 -12.35 -8.37
C ALA A 287 -28.92 -13.51 -8.70
N SER A 288 -27.60 -13.28 -8.63
CA SER A 288 -26.59 -14.30 -8.93
C SER A 288 -25.38 -14.21 -8.00
N SER A 289 -24.71 -15.34 -7.80
CA SER A 289 -23.44 -15.45 -7.07
C SER A 289 -22.37 -14.50 -7.65
N HIS A 290 -22.22 -14.45 -8.98
CA HIS A 290 -21.39 -13.45 -9.68
C HIS A 290 -21.65 -12.01 -9.22
N ALA A 291 -22.92 -11.59 -9.17
CA ALA A 291 -23.29 -10.25 -8.77
C ALA A 291 -23.00 -9.97 -7.28
N LEU A 292 -23.10 -10.99 -6.42
CA LEU A 292 -22.69 -10.92 -5.03
C LEU A 292 -21.17 -10.71 -4.92
N VAL A 293 -20.36 -11.54 -5.59
CA VAL A 293 -18.89 -11.42 -5.61
C VAL A 293 -18.48 -10.03 -6.11
N TRP A 294 -19.03 -9.59 -7.26
CA TRP A 294 -18.77 -8.25 -7.82
C TRP A 294 -19.10 -7.11 -6.85
N ARG A 295 -20.30 -7.13 -6.25
CA ARG A 295 -20.69 -6.10 -5.27
C ARG A 295 -19.74 -6.10 -4.08
N LEU A 296 -19.37 -7.28 -3.59
CA LEU A 296 -18.49 -7.45 -2.45
C LEU A 296 -17.06 -6.93 -2.73
N THR A 297 -16.53 -7.15 -3.93
CA THR A 297 -15.16 -6.75 -4.33
C THR A 297 -15.06 -5.33 -4.88
N SER A 298 -16.14 -4.78 -5.46
CA SER A 298 -16.18 -3.49 -6.16
C SER A 298 -15.40 -2.34 -5.48
N GLY A 299 -15.56 -2.13 -4.17
CA GLY A 299 -14.85 -1.06 -3.44
C GLY A 299 -13.32 -1.24 -3.43
N ALA A 300 -12.82 -2.47 -3.43
CA ALA A 300 -11.40 -2.75 -3.59
C ALA A 300 -10.96 -2.56 -5.04
N ILE A 301 -11.75 -3.02 -6.02
CA ILE A 301 -11.47 -2.83 -7.46
C ILE A 301 -11.32 -1.34 -7.78
N VAL A 302 -12.21 -0.48 -7.26
CA VAL A 302 -12.10 0.99 -7.42
C VAL A 302 -10.81 1.54 -6.82
N GLY A 303 -10.42 1.12 -5.61
CA GLY A 303 -9.16 1.54 -4.99
C GLY A 303 -7.94 1.13 -5.81
N TRP A 304 -7.89 -0.11 -6.30
CA TRP A 304 -6.81 -0.58 -7.17
C TRP A 304 -6.82 0.06 -8.57
N ALA A 305 -7.99 0.38 -9.12
CA ALA A 305 -8.10 1.08 -10.40
C ALA A 305 -7.59 2.53 -10.31
N ILE A 306 -7.83 3.21 -9.18
CA ILE A 306 -7.23 4.52 -8.89
C ILE A 306 -5.71 4.38 -8.75
N GLY A 307 -5.23 3.33 -8.08
CA GLY A 307 -3.80 3.00 -8.02
C GLY A 307 -3.18 2.79 -9.40
N GLY A 308 -3.82 2.01 -10.27
CA GLY A 308 -3.37 1.79 -11.65
C GLY A 308 -3.38 3.06 -12.50
N ALA A 309 -4.44 3.87 -12.42
CA ALA A 309 -4.50 5.17 -13.08
C ALA A 309 -3.36 6.09 -12.63
N LEU A 310 -3.06 6.11 -11.33
CA LEU A 310 -1.93 6.87 -10.79
C LEU A 310 -0.59 6.36 -11.34
N THR A 311 -0.37 5.03 -11.36
CA THR A 311 0.82 4.42 -11.98
C THR A 311 0.96 4.82 -13.46
N GLY A 312 -0.13 4.84 -14.22
CA GLY A 312 -0.15 5.28 -15.61
C GLY A 312 0.26 6.75 -15.78
N ILE A 313 -0.27 7.66 -14.96
CA ILE A 313 0.12 9.08 -14.97
C ILE A 313 1.60 9.24 -14.59
N LEU A 314 2.06 8.53 -13.56
CA LEU A 314 3.46 8.61 -13.12
C LEU A 314 4.43 8.11 -14.20
N ALA A 315 4.09 7.03 -14.89
CA ALA A 315 4.88 6.47 -15.99
C ALA A 315 5.26 7.53 -17.05
N THR A 316 4.31 8.39 -17.41
CA THR A 316 4.47 9.34 -18.53
C THR A 316 4.77 10.77 -18.07
N THR A 317 4.58 11.09 -16.78
CA THR A 317 4.98 12.38 -16.18
C THR A 317 6.39 12.39 -15.59
N LEU A 318 6.96 11.22 -15.24
CA LEU A 318 8.33 11.12 -14.76
C LEU A 318 9.35 10.85 -15.87
N GLY A 319 8.96 10.31 -17.04
CA GLY A 319 9.87 10.11 -18.18
C GLY A 319 10.57 11.40 -18.61
N SER A 320 9.79 12.46 -18.84
CA SER A 320 10.30 13.79 -19.20
C SER A 320 11.18 14.46 -18.13
N VAL A 321 11.11 14.01 -16.87
CA VAL A 321 11.99 14.45 -15.78
C VAL A 321 13.29 13.66 -15.79
N VAL A 322 13.19 12.36 -16.04
CA VAL A 322 14.33 11.47 -16.16
C VAL A 322 15.25 11.93 -17.28
N ASP A 323 14.72 12.38 -18.43
CA ASP A 323 15.54 12.98 -19.50
C ASP A 323 16.37 14.19 -19.03
N GLN A 324 15.79 15.07 -18.21
CA GLN A 324 16.48 16.25 -17.66
C GLN A 324 17.58 15.84 -16.66
N VAL A 325 17.31 14.85 -15.81
CA VAL A 325 18.26 14.35 -14.80
C VAL A 325 19.36 13.49 -15.43
N ALA A 326 19.03 12.71 -16.46
CA ALA A 326 19.95 11.82 -17.17
C ALA A 326 21.08 12.57 -17.88
N GLY A 327 20.79 13.77 -18.41
CA GLY A 327 21.82 14.68 -18.93
C GLY A 327 22.82 15.18 -17.87
N GLN A 328 22.55 14.96 -16.58
CA GLN A 328 23.34 15.48 -15.45
C GLN A 328 23.89 14.39 -14.51
N ASN A 329 23.24 13.21 -14.43
CA ASN A 329 23.65 12.12 -13.53
C ASN A 329 23.74 10.76 -14.26
N PRO A 330 24.97 10.27 -14.56
CA PRO A 330 25.20 8.98 -15.21
C PRO A 330 24.69 7.75 -14.43
N ALA A 331 24.57 7.83 -13.11
CA ALA A 331 24.08 6.71 -12.30
C ALA A 331 22.57 6.48 -12.50
N VAL A 332 21.79 7.55 -12.69
CA VAL A 332 20.35 7.46 -13.00
C VAL A 332 20.14 6.77 -14.34
N VAL A 333 20.91 7.15 -15.36
CA VAL A 333 20.92 6.48 -16.67
C VAL A 333 21.27 4.99 -16.50
N ALA A 334 22.35 4.67 -15.80
CA ALA A 334 22.80 3.30 -15.61
C ALA A 334 21.80 2.41 -14.86
N ILE A 335 20.97 2.96 -13.96
CA ILE A 335 19.90 2.22 -13.29
C ILE A 335 18.73 1.99 -14.25
N ILE A 336 18.29 3.02 -14.97
CA ILE A 336 17.10 2.92 -15.83
C ILE A 336 17.38 2.05 -17.06
N THR A 337 18.55 2.15 -17.69
CA THR A 337 19.00 1.25 -18.77
C THR A 337 19.28 -0.19 -18.30
N LYS A 338 19.41 -0.45 -16.98
CA LYS A 338 19.45 -1.83 -16.44
C LYS A 338 18.06 -2.41 -16.21
N LEU A 339 17.07 -1.56 -15.93
CA LEU A 339 15.69 -1.98 -15.70
C LEU A 339 14.92 -2.15 -17.01
N ALA A 340 15.22 -1.32 -18.01
CA ALA A 340 14.67 -1.44 -19.36
C ALA A 340 15.69 -2.07 -20.31
N GLN A 341 15.36 -3.24 -20.83
CA GLN A 341 16.25 -4.08 -21.64
C GLN A 341 16.61 -3.44 -23.00
N SER A 342 15.76 -2.54 -23.50
CA SER A 342 15.96 -1.75 -24.73
C SER A 342 15.00 -0.55 -24.75
N GLY A 343 15.25 0.42 -25.63
CA GLY A 343 14.35 1.55 -25.90
C GLY A 343 14.97 2.92 -25.62
N SER A 344 14.20 3.96 -25.89
CA SER A 344 14.46 5.31 -25.39
C SER A 344 14.26 5.41 -23.88
N LEU A 345 14.72 6.50 -23.27
CA LEU A 345 14.68 6.65 -21.82
C LEU A 345 13.25 6.86 -21.29
N ASP A 346 12.37 7.51 -22.07
CA ASP A 346 10.93 7.58 -21.81
C ASP A 346 10.27 6.18 -21.85
N GLU A 347 10.54 5.39 -22.89
CA GLU A 347 10.03 4.01 -22.99
C GLU A 347 10.49 3.16 -21.81
N ALA A 348 11.75 3.30 -21.41
CA ALA A 348 12.32 2.63 -20.26
C ALA A 348 11.58 2.94 -18.95
N VAL A 349 11.28 4.22 -18.71
CA VAL A 349 10.50 4.64 -17.53
C VAL A 349 9.08 4.08 -17.59
N ILE A 350 8.43 4.11 -18.77
CA ILE A 350 7.10 3.52 -18.96
C ILE A 350 7.11 2.04 -18.61
N THR A 351 8.03 1.24 -19.15
CA THR A 351 8.11 -0.20 -18.88
C THR A 351 8.33 -0.52 -17.40
N VAL A 352 9.12 0.28 -16.68
CA VAL A 352 9.30 0.11 -15.22
C VAL A 352 8.01 0.40 -14.46
N PHE A 353 7.34 1.52 -14.72
CA PHE A 353 6.07 1.83 -14.06
C PHE A 353 4.96 0.84 -14.44
N PHE A 354 4.93 0.35 -15.68
CA PHE A 354 3.97 -0.69 -16.08
C PHE A 354 4.30 -2.06 -15.47
N THR A 355 5.57 -2.38 -15.19
CA THR A 355 5.93 -3.53 -14.35
C THR A 355 5.36 -3.38 -12.93
N MET A 356 5.41 -2.18 -12.35
CA MET A 356 4.73 -1.88 -11.08
C MET A 356 3.20 -2.00 -11.19
N LEU A 357 2.59 -1.59 -12.31
CA LEU A 357 1.17 -1.80 -12.59
C LEU A 357 0.79 -3.29 -12.58
N GLY A 358 1.62 -4.16 -13.17
CA GLY A 358 1.43 -5.61 -13.14
C GLY A 358 1.36 -6.14 -11.71
N ILE A 359 2.26 -5.67 -10.84
CA ILE A 359 2.28 -6.02 -9.41
C ILE A 359 1.01 -5.52 -8.71
N VAL A 360 0.58 -4.27 -8.98
CA VAL A 360 -0.65 -3.67 -8.43
C VAL A 360 -1.91 -4.44 -8.87
N ALA A 361 -2.00 -4.82 -10.13
CA ALA A 361 -3.08 -5.65 -10.66
C ALA A 361 -3.03 -7.08 -10.08
N GLY A 362 -1.85 -7.66 -9.92
CA GLY A 362 -1.62 -8.95 -9.26
C GLY A 362 -2.06 -8.93 -7.79
N CYS A 363 -1.81 -7.85 -7.05
CA CYS A 363 -2.34 -7.64 -5.69
C CYS A 363 -3.87 -7.71 -5.67
N CYS A 364 -4.53 -7.07 -6.64
CA CYS A 364 -5.99 -7.11 -6.76
C CYS A 364 -6.49 -8.52 -7.09
N ALA A 365 -5.87 -9.22 -8.04
CA ALA A 365 -6.19 -10.61 -8.38
C ALA A 365 -6.10 -11.54 -7.16
N VAL A 366 -4.97 -11.52 -6.45
CA VAL A 366 -4.77 -12.28 -5.20
C VAL A 366 -5.84 -11.92 -4.18
N GLN A 367 -6.08 -10.63 -3.92
CA GLN A 367 -7.07 -10.19 -2.93
C GLN A 367 -8.50 -10.60 -3.29
N THR A 368 -8.87 -10.58 -4.58
CA THR A 368 -10.19 -11.01 -5.05
C THR A 368 -10.40 -12.52 -4.86
N VAL A 369 -9.41 -13.35 -5.21
CA VAL A 369 -9.54 -14.81 -5.08
C VAL A 369 -9.38 -15.29 -3.64
N VAL A 370 -8.50 -14.66 -2.84
CA VAL A 370 -8.40 -14.87 -1.38
C VAL A 370 -9.74 -14.65 -0.68
N ARG A 371 -10.63 -13.83 -1.24
CA ARG A 371 -11.97 -13.64 -0.68
C ARG A 371 -12.79 -14.93 -0.63
N ALA A 372 -12.63 -15.85 -1.59
CA ALA A 372 -13.29 -17.16 -1.52
C ALA A 372 -12.86 -17.93 -0.26
N ARG A 373 -11.55 -17.91 0.09
CA ARG A 373 -11.06 -18.46 1.36
C ARG A 373 -11.62 -17.71 2.58
N GLN A 374 -11.76 -16.38 2.50
CA GLN A 374 -12.38 -15.62 3.59
C GLN A 374 -13.85 -16.03 3.78
N GLU A 375 -14.63 -16.22 2.71
CA GLU A 375 -16.03 -16.65 2.81
C GLU A 375 -16.16 -18.07 3.39
N GLU A 376 -15.24 -18.99 3.08
CA GLU A 376 -15.21 -20.30 3.75
C GLU A 376 -14.81 -20.18 5.23
N ALA A 377 -13.78 -19.39 5.55
CA ALA A 377 -13.25 -19.25 6.91
C ALA A 377 -14.23 -18.58 7.89
N HIS A 378 -15.13 -17.73 7.39
CA HIS A 378 -16.16 -17.06 8.18
C HIS A 378 -17.53 -17.75 8.07
N GLY A 379 -17.63 -18.92 7.41
CA GLY A 379 -18.89 -19.67 7.21
C GLY A 379 -19.87 -19.01 6.22
N THR A 380 -19.58 -17.83 5.68
CA THR A 380 -20.51 -17.11 4.78
C THR A 380 -20.63 -17.74 3.39
N ALA A 381 -19.74 -18.67 3.01
CA ALA A 381 -19.88 -19.49 1.81
C ALA A 381 -21.01 -20.52 1.93
N GLU A 382 -21.34 -21.00 3.14
CA GLU A 382 -22.32 -22.08 3.34
C GLU A 382 -23.75 -21.66 2.93
N PRO A 383 -24.29 -20.48 3.31
CA PRO A 383 -25.58 -20.01 2.82
C PRO A 383 -25.65 -19.82 1.29
N VAL A 384 -24.54 -19.45 0.65
CA VAL A 384 -24.48 -19.27 -0.81
C VAL A 384 -24.51 -20.62 -1.53
N LEU A 385 -23.83 -21.63 -0.99
CA LEU A 385 -23.76 -22.98 -1.57
C LEU A 385 -24.94 -23.88 -1.17
N ALA A 386 -25.77 -23.46 -0.21
CA ALA A 386 -27.09 -24.04 0.05
C ALA A 386 -28.15 -23.62 -0.97
N ALA A 387 -27.94 -22.49 -1.66
CA ALA A 387 -28.73 -22.08 -2.83
C ALA A 387 -28.34 -22.91 -4.08
N PRO A 388 -29.06 -22.82 -5.22
CA PRO A 388 -28.73 -23.58 -6.44
C PRO A 388 -27.48 -23.04 -7.19
N VAL A 389 -26.35 -22.94 -6.48
CA VAL A 389 -25.04 -22.48 -6.97
C VAL A 389 -24.02 -23.59 -6.76
N GLY A 390 -23.61 -24.27 -7.83
CA GLY A 390 -22.58 -25.31 -7.74
C GLY A 390 -21.20 -24.75 -7.38
N ARG A 391 -20.40 -25.52 -6.63
CA ARG A 391 -19.05 -25.14 -6.15
C ARG A 391 -18.11 -24.62 -7.24
N VAL A 392 -18.16 -25.23 -8.43
CA VAL A 392 -17.37 -24.81 -9.61
C VAL A 392 -17.82 -23.44 -10.11
N ARG A 393 -19.13 -23.16 -10.14
CA ARG A 393 -19.69 -21.87 -10.55
C ARG A 393 -19.29 -20.78 -9.55
N TRP A 394 -19.38 -21.05 -8.25
CA TRP A 394 -18.98 -20.10 -7.21
C TRP A 394 -17.48 -19.73 -7.27
N LEU A 395 -16.60 -20.69 -7.58
CA LEU A 395 -15.17 -20.38 -7.84
C LEU A 395 -14.96 -19.67 -9.20
N ALA A 396 -15.68 -20.07 -10.25
CA ALA A 396 -15.61 -19.40 -11.56
C ALA A 396 -16.05 -17.94 -11.47
N ASP A 397 -17.08 -17.63 -10.67
CA ASP A 397 -17.51 -16.26 -10.40
C ASP A 397 -16.37 -15.42 -9.80
N HIS A 398 -15.59 -15.97 -8.86
CA HIS A 398 -14.40 -15.31 -8.30
C HIS A 398 -13.28 -15.12 -9.34
N LEU A 399 -13.02 -16.12 -10.19
CA LEU A 399 -12.03 -16.01 -11.27
C LEU A 399 -12.41 -14.92 -12.27
N ILE A 400 -13.66 -14.90 -12.73
CA ILE A 400 -14.16 -13.90 -13.70
C ILE A 400 -14.04 -12.50 -13.09
N VAL A 401 -14.50 -12.30 -11.85
CA VAL A 401 -14.42 -10.98 -11.18
C VAL A 401 -12.97 -10.54 -10.96
N ALA A 402 -12.04 -11.46 -10.64
CA ALA A 402 -10.62 -11.15 -10.51
C ALA A 402 -9.99 -10.72 -11.86
N THR A 403 -10.23 -11.46 -12.94
CA THR A 403 -9.73 -11.10 -14.27
C THR A 403 -10.36 -9.80 -14.79
N SER A 404 -11.66 -9.57 -14.54
CA SER A 404 -12.30 -8.28 -14.84
C SER A 404 -11.74 -7.13 -14.01
N ALA A 405 -11.33 -7.36 -12.76
CA ALA A 405 -10.66 -6.34 -11.94
C ALA A 405 -9.28 -6.00 -12.51
N VAL A 406 -8.48 -7.00 -12.87
CA VAL A 406 -7.17 -6.84 -13.54
C VAL A 406 -7.34 -6.05 -14.86
N LEU A 407 -8.38 -6.33 -15.64
CA LEU A 407 -8.72 -5.58 -16.85
C LEU A 407 -9.06 -4.10 -16.57
N ILE A 408 -9.88 -3.83 -15.56
CA ILE A 408 -10.22 -2.44 -15.19
C ILE A 408 -8.98 -1.67 -14.75
N ILE A 409 -8.07 -2.30 -13.99
CA ILE A 409 -6.83 -1.67 -13.52
C ILE A 409 -5.89 -1.37 -14.69
N ALA A 410 -5.71 -2.32 -15.61
CA ALA A 410 -4.89 -2.12 -16.80
C ALA A 410 -5.46 -1.03 -17.72
N VAL A 411 -6.78 -1.05 -17.99
CA VAL A 411 -7.44 -0.02 -18.81
C VAL A 411 -7.35 1.36 -18.16
N ALA A 412 -7.53 1.46 -16.83
CA ALA A 412 -7.39 2.72 -16.10
C ALA A 412 -5.96 3.28 -16.21
N ALA A 413 -4.94 2.42 -16.12
CA ALA A 413 -3.54 2.83 -16.26
C ALA A 413 -3.17 3.22 -17.70
N VAL A 414 -3.60 2.45 -18.71
CA VAL A 414 -3.37 2.77 -20.13
C VAL A 414 -4.04 4.10 -20.49
N ALA A 415 -5.30 4.30 -20.11
CA ALA A 415 -6.02 5.54 -20.38
C ALA A 415 -5.36 6.75 -19.69
N ALA A 416 -4.95 6.60 -18.43
CA ALA A 416 -4.31 7.68 -17.68
C ALA A 416 -2.85 7.95 -18.14
N GLY A 417 -2.14 6.91 -18.59
CA GLY A 417 -0.85 7.02 -19.26
C GLY A 417 -0.95 7.79 -20.57
N TRP A 418 -1.88 7.42 -21.45
CA TRP A 418 -2.17 8.16 -22.69
C TRP A 418 -2.54 9.63 -22.44
N LEU A 419 -3.31 9.93 -21.39
CA LEU A 419 -3.58 11.32 -20.99
C LEU A 419 -2.30 12.06 -20.60
N GLY A 420 -1.34 11.41 -19.93
CA GLY A 420 -0.03 11.99 -19.64
C GLY A 420 0.85 12.17 -20.88
N VAL A 421 0.87 11.21 -21.82
CA VAL A 421 1.56 11.40 -23.12
C VAL A 421 0.98 12.60 -23.87
N ALA A 422 -0.35 12.73 -23.90
CA ALA A 422 -1.03 13.85 -24.55
C ALA A 422 -0.72 15.19 -23.87
N ALA A 423 -0.72 15.24 -22.54
CA ALA A 423 -0.40 16.45 -21.77
C ALA A 423 1.04 16.92 -21.96
N ASN A 424 1.98 15.99 -22.16
CA ASN A 424 3.40 16.26 -22.34
C ASN A 424 3.83 16.41 -23.82
N GLY A 425 2.89 16.28 -24.78
CA GLY A 425 3.19 16.37 -26.21
C GLY A 425 4.05 15.21 -26.76
N GLY A 426 3.99 14.04 -26.12
CA GLY A 426 4.83 12.89 -26.45
C GLY A 426 4.53 12.24 -27.81
N SER A 427 5.49 11.46 -28.32
CA SER A 427 5.44 10.84 -29.65
C SER A 427 4.38 9.72 -29.76
N ALA A 428 4.04 9.35 -31.01
CA ALA A 428 3.14 8.24 -31.30
C ALA A 428 3.63 6.89 -30.73
N ASP A 429 4.96 6.71 -30.64
CA ASP A 429 5.57 5.49 -30.10
C ASP A 429 5.27 5.29 -28.62
N LEU A 430 5.24 6.36 -27.81
CA LEU A 430 4.91 6.26 -26.39
C LEU A 430 3.48 5.74 -26.14
N TYR A 431 2.51 6.10 -27.00
CA TYR A 431 1.16 5.53 -26.94
C TYR A 431 1.14 4.02 -27.20
N ARG A 432 2.00 3.56 -28.12
CA ARG A 432 2.17 2.14 -28.44
C ARG A 432 2.84 1.40 -27.29
N THR A 433 3.91 1.93 -26.70
CA THR A 433 4.60 1.34 -25.55
C THR A 433 3.68 1.22 -24.33
N VAL A 434 2.95 2.29 -23.98
CA VAL A 434 1.91 2.25 -22.93
C VAL A 434 0.87 1.15 -23.17
N LEU A 435 0.44 0.94 -24.43
CA LEU A 435 -0.55 -0.09 -24.76
C LEU A 435 0.03 -1.50 -24.69
N VAL A 436 1.23 -1.72 -25.22
CA VAL A 436 1.91 -3.03 -25.25
C VAL A 436 2.24 -3.48 -23.84
N ASP A 437 2.85 -2.60 -23.03
CA ASP A 437 3.23 -2.91 -21.66
C ASP A 437 1.97 -3.11 -20.78
N GLY A 438 0.94 -2.27 -20.97
CA GLY A 438 -0.36 -2.45 -20.32
C GLY A 438 -1.04 -3.78 -20.64
N ALA A 439 -1.02 -4.20 -21.92
CA ALA A 439 -1.56 -5.49 -22.35
C ALA A 439 -0.70 -6.68 -21.88
N GLY A 440 0.62 -6.53 -21.82
CA GLY A 440 1.52 -7.53 -21.24
C GLY A 440 1.24 -7.76 -19.77
N GLN A 441 1.19 -6.68 -19.00
CA GLN A 441 1.06 -6.71 -17.55
C GLN A 441 -0.36 -7.12 -17.11
N LEU A 442 -1.38 -6.88 -17.94
CA LEU A 442 -2.71 -7.51 -17.83
C LEU A 442 -2.62 -9.05 -17.81
N VAL A 443 -1.87 -9.63 -18.74
CA VAL A 443 -1.70 -11.10 -18.85
C VAL A 443 -0.86 -11.61 -17.68
N ALA A 444 0.26 -10.95 -17.36
CA ALA A 444 1.09 -11.31 -16.20
C ALA A 444 0.31 -11.31 -14.87
N ALA A 445 -0.45 -10.26 -14.60
CA ALA A 445 -1.28 -10.16 -13.39
C ALA A 445 -2.37 -11.24 -13.34
N SER A 446 -2.93 -11.62 -14.50
CA SER A 446 -3.97 -12.66 -14.60
C SER A 446 -3.46 -14.06 -14.23
N VAL A 447 -2.14 -14.32 -14.29
CA VAL A 447 -1.55 -15.56 -13.77
C VAL A 447 -1.80 -15.71 -12.26
N PHE A 448 -1.76 -14.61 -11.50
CA PHE A 448 -2.01 -14.65 -10.05
C PHE A 448 -3.45 -14.98 -9.69
N THR A 449 -4.43 -14.66 -10.55
CA THR A 449 -5.82 -15.11 -10.40
C THR A 449 -5.89 -16.64 -10.33
N VAL A 450 -5.25 -17.33 -11.27
CA VAL A 450 -5.33 -18.80 -11.36
C VAL A 450 -4.40 -19.52 -10.39
N ILE A 451 -3.21 -18.98 -10.11
CA ILE A 451 -2.31 -19.52 -9.08
C ILE A 451 -2.98 -19.43 -7.71
N THR A 452 -3.58 -18.29 -7.35
CA THR A 452 -4.30 -18.14 -6.07
C THR A 452 -5.47 -19.12 -5.98
N ALA A 453 -6.18 -19.37 -7.09
CA ALA A 453 -7.28 -20.34 -7.13
C ALA A 453 -6.79 -21.80 -7.00
N LEU A 454 -5.66 -22.16 -7.61
CA LEU A 454 -5.03 -23.47 -7.43
C LEU A 454 -4.64 -23.68 -5.97
N VAL A 455 -3.95 -22.71 -5.36
CA VAL A 455 -3.56 -22.75 -3.95
C VAL A 455 -4.79 -22.78 -3.04
N PHE A 456 -5.88 -22.08 -3.38
CA PHE A 456 -7.15 -22.14 -2.65
C PHE A 456 -7.77 -23.54 -2.65
N VAL A 457 -7.78 -24.20 -3.81
CA VAL A 457 -8.37 -25.53 -3.94
C VAL A 457 -7.47 -26.60 -3.30
N LEU A 458 -6.16 -26.52 -3.46
CA LEU A 458 -5.20 -27.51 -2.94
C LEU A 458 -4.88 -27.34 -1.45
N ALA A 459 -4.71 -26.09 -0.98
CA ALA A 459 -4.21 -25.76 0.35
C ALA A 459 -4.97 -24.55 0.96
N PRO A 460 -6.28 -24.67 1.23
CA PRO A 460 -7.15 -23.55 1.60
C PRO A 460 -6.69 -22.77 2.84
N ARG A 461 -6.17 -23.46 3.87
CA ARG A 461 -5.67 -22.78 5.08
C ARG A 461 -4.42 -21.92 4.80
N ALA A 462 -3.59 -22.35 3.86
CA ALA A 462 -2.35 -21.67 3.50
C ALA A 462 -2.51 -20.63 2.36
N THR A 463 -3.70 -20.50 1.75
CA THR A 463 -3.94 -19.65 0.58
C THR A 463 -3.47 -18.22 0.74
N ILE A 464 -3.76 -17.60 1.88
CA ILE A 464 -3.39 -16.21 2.13
C ILE A 464 -1.86 -16.09 2.17
N ALA A 465 -1.18 -16.93 2.96
CA ALA A 465 0.28 -16.88 3.10
C ALA A 465 0.99 -17.20 1.78
N ILE A 466 0.62 -18.29 1.12
CA ILE A 466 1.28 -18.76 -0.11
C ILE A 466 1.03 -17.80 -1.27
N ALA A 467 -0.20 -17.32 -1.49
CA ALA A 467 -0.48 -16.44 -2.63
C ALA A 467 0.24 -15.08 -2.52
N TRP A 468 0.28 -14.47 -1.34
CA TRP A 468 1.06 -13.26 -1.11
C TRP A 468 2.57 -13.50 -1.16
N ALA A 469 3.06 -14.65 -0.68
CA ALA A 469 4.48 -15.01 -0.79
C ALA A 469 4.90 -15.22 -2.26
N LEU A 470 4.09 -15.90 -3.07
CA LEU A 470 4.37 -16.10 -4.51
C LEU A 470 4.36 -14.77 -5.28
N LEU A 471 3.42 -13.86 -4.97
CA LEU A 471 3.41 -12.52 -5.55
C LEU A 471 4.65 -11.71 -5.16
N LEU A 472 5.08 -11.78 -3.89
CA LEU A 472 6.28 -11.12 -3.40
C LEU A 472 7.55 -11.69 -4.07
N VAL A 473 7.69 -13.01 -4.16
CA VAL A 473 8.82 -13.67 -4.85
C VAL A 473 8.87 -13.27 -6.32
N ALA A 474 7.74 -13.29 -7.02
CA ALA A 474 7.67 -12.85 -8.42
C ALA A 474 8.01 -11.36 -8.58
N THR A 475 7.60 -10.51 -7.62
CA THR A 475 7.98 -9.09 -7.60
C THR A 475 9.49 -8.93 -7.41
N MET A 476 10.10 -9.64 -6.47
CA MET A 476 11.54 -9.61 -6.24
C MET A 476 12.33 -10.08 -7.47
N LEU A 477 11.93 -11.20 -8.09
CA LEU A 477 12.61 -11.74 -9.26
C LEU A 477 12.42 -10.86 -10.51
N GLY A 478 11.19 -10.40 -10.78
CA GLY A 478 10.87 -9.65 -12.00
C GLY A 478 11.36 -8.20 -11.97
N MET A 479 11.11 -7.47 -10.87
CA MET A 479 11.42 -6.04 -10.77
C MET A 479 12.83 -5.77 -10.22
N PHE A 480 13.29 -6.56 -9.24
CA PHE A 480 14.58 -6.32 -8.58
C PHE A 480 15.69 -7.29 -9.04
N GLY A 481 15.36 -8.40 -9.71
CA GLY A 481 16.34 -9.33 -10.26
C GLY A 481 17.38 -8.66 -11.18
N PRO A 482 16.98 -7.84 -12.18
CA PRO A 482 17.91 -7.08 -13.01
C PRO A 482 18.78 -6.11 -12.20
N LEU A 483 18.21 -5.44 -11.19
CA LEU A 483 18.92 -4.50 -10.32
C LEU A 483 20.00 -5.20 -9.47
N PHE A 484 19.74 -6.42 -9.01
CA PHE A 484 20.69 -7.27 -8.30
C PHE A 484 21.66 -8.03 -9.23
N GLY A 485 21.54 -7.87 -10.55
CA GLY A 485 22.37 -8.59 -11.53
C GLY A 485 22.13 -10.09 -11.57
N LEU A 486 20.92 -10.56 -11.24
CA LEU A 486 20.58 -11.97 -11.30
C LEU A 486 20.54 -12.49 -12.76
N PRO A 487 20.82 -13.78 -13.01
CA PRO A 487 20.72 -14.36 -14.34
C PRO A 487 19.30 -14.28 -14.91
N GLU A 488 19.17 -14.04 -16.21
CA GLU A 488 17.90 -13.83 -16.92
C GLU A 488 16.85 -14.92 -16.65
N TRP A 489 17.27 -16.19 -16.54
CA TRP A 489 16.36 -17.30 -16.22
C TRP A 489 15.62 -17.13 -14.89
N THR A 490 16.18 -16.39 -13.93
CA THR A 490 15.53 -16.09 -12.65
C THR A 490 14.45 -15.02 -12.80
N THR A 491 14.72 -13.96 -13.57
CA THR A 491 13.75 -12.93 -13.94
C THR A 491 12.59 -13.54 -14.73
N ASN A 492 12.89 -14.46 -15.64
CA ASN A 492 11.93 -15.19 -16.48
C ASN A 492 11.07 -16.21 -15.70
N LEU A 493 11.34 -16.48 -14.41
CA LEU A 493 10.39 -17.18 -13.52
C LEU A 493 9.24 -16.27 -13.05
N SER A 494 9.41 -14.94 -13.13
CA SER A 494 8.36 -14.00 -12.78
C SER A 494 7.41 -13.78 -13.97
N PRO A 495 6.08 -13.88 -13.77
CA PRO A 495 5.12 -13.47 -14.79
C PRO A 495 5.34 -12.03 -15.28
N PHE A 496 5.84 -11.15 -14.41
CA PHE A 496 6.09 -9.73 -14.73
C PHE A 496 7.32 -9.51 -15.61
N GLY A 497 8.26 -10.48 -15.67
CA GLY A 497 9.42 -10.44 -16.56
C GLY A 497 9.19 -11.11 -17.92
N LEU A 498 8.07 -11.82 -18.10
CA LEU A 498 7.70 -12.53 -19.33
C LEU A 498 6.71 -11.74 -20.22
N THR A 499 6.49 -10.45 -19.93
CA THR A 499 5.64 -9.58 -20.75
C THR A 499 6.31 -9.21 -22.07
N PRO A 500 5.56 -8.78 -23.10
CA PRO A 500 6.18 -8.22 -24.28
C PRO A 500 7.00 -6.99 -23.92
N VAL A 501 8.07 -6.76 -24.68
CA VAL A 501 8.87 -5.54 -24.64
C VAL A 501 8.87 -4.93 -26.04
N VAL A 502 8.69 -3.61 -26.12
CA VAL A 502 8.86 -2.86 -27.37
C VAL A 502 10.35 -2.61 -27.60
N SER A 503 10.86 -2.97 -28.79
CA SER A 503 12.25 -2.77 -29.16
C SER A 503 12.34 -2.18 -30.57
N GLY A 504 12.28 -0.85 -30.65
CA GLY A 504 12.25 -0.13 -31.93
C GLY A 504 10.93 -0.38 -32.68
N SER A 505 10.99 -0.88 -33.91
CA SER A 505 9.77 -1.21 -34.67
C SER A 505 9.03 -2.44 -34.14
N ASP A 506 9.74 -3.36 -33.49
CA ASP A 506 9.26 -4.72 -33.24
C ASP A 506 8.82 -4.91 -31.78
N VAL A 507 8.01 -5.96 -31.56
CA VAL A 507 7.51 -6.37 -30.23
C VAL A 507 7.89 -7.83 -30.02
N ASP A 508 8.77 -8.14 -29.06
CA ASP A 508 9.05 -9.53 -28.70
C ASP A 508 7.91 -10.06 -27.81
N ALA A 509 7.02 -10.87 -28.39
CA ALA A 509 5.88 -11.46 -27.70
C ALA A 509 6.14 -12.89 -27.18
N ARG A 510 7.39 -13.40 -27.20
CA ARG A 510 7.70 -14.82 -26.91
C ARG A 510 7.22 -15.29 -25.53
N GLY A 511 7.30 -14.45 -24.50
CA GLY A 511 6.87 -14.79 -23.14
C GLY A 511 5.35 -14.94 -22.96
N VAL A 512 4.54 -14.25 -23.77
CA VAL A 512 3.07 -14.19 -23.59
C VAL A 512 2.40 -15.54 -23.73
N TRP A 513 2.86 -16.39 -24.66
CA TRP A 513 2.25 -17.71 -24.87
C TRP A 513 2.35 -18.61 -23.65
N TRP A 514 3.46 -18.51 -22.88
CA TRP A 514 3.61 -19.23 -21.61
C TRP A 514 2.65 -18.70 -20.54
N LEU A 515 2.44 -17.38 -20.48
CA LEU A 515 1.48 -16.78 -19.55
C LEU A 515 0.03 -17.18 -19.88
N ILE A 516 -0.36 -17.14 -21.17
CA ILE A 516 -1.68 -17.60 -21.63
C ILE A 516 -1.89 -19.08 -21.32
N LEU A 517 -0.89 -19.93 -21.57
CA LEU A 517 -0.93 -21.35 -21.25
C LEU A 517 -1.09 -21.59 -19.74
N ALA A 518 -0.33 -20.86 -18.91
CA ALA A 518 -0.44 -20.93 -17.45
C ALA A 518 -1.82 -20.50 -16.94
N ILE A 519 -2.42 -19.44 -17.52
CA ILE A 519 -3.79 -19.00 -17.22
C ILE A 519 -4.80 -20.10 -17.59
N ALA A 520 -4.75 -20.61 -18.82
CA ALA A 520 -5.68 -21.62 -19.30
C ALA A 520 -5.60 -22.93 -18.49
N ALA A 521 -4.37 -23.43 -18.27
CA ALA A 521 -4.14 -24.63 -17.49
C ALA A 521 -4.52 -24.46 -16.02
N GLY A 522 -4.17 -23.33 -15.39
CA GLY A 522 -4.49 -23.05 -14.00
C GLY A 522 -5.99 -22.84 -13.75
N ALA A 523 -6.70 -22.18 -14.67
CA ALA A 523 -8.15 -22.05 -14.61
C ALA A 523 -8.83 -23.42 -14.76
N ALA A 524 -8.43 -24.22 -15.76
CA ALA A 524 -8.98 -25.55 -15.98
C ALA A 524 -8.73 -26.48 -14.78
N ALA A 525 -7.51 -26.52 -14.25
CA ALA A 525 -7.14 -27.37 -13.13
C ALA A 525 -7.82 -26.95 -11.81
N SER A 526 -7.84 -25.66 -11.46
CA SER A 526 -8.54 -25.19 -10.24
C SER A 526 -10.04 -25.48 -10.29
N LEU A 527 -10.70 -25.22 -11.42
CA LEU A 527 -12.14 -25.51 -11.60
C LEU A 527 -12.44 -27.02 -11.63
N ALA A 528 -11.55 -27.84 -12.21
CA ALA A 528 -11.70 -29.30 -12.21
C ALA A 528 -11.56 -29.90 -10.80
N LEU A 529 -10.53 -29.49 -10.06
CA LEU A 529 -10.27 -29.94 -8.69
C LEU A 529 -11.39 -29.49 -7.73
N MET A 530 -11.96 -28.29 -7.92
CA MET A 530 -13.08 -27.78 -7.11
C MET A 530 -14.34 -28.65 -7.18
N ARG A 531 -14.51 -29.49 -8.22
CA ARG A 531 -15.64 -30.44 -8.33
C ARG A 531 -15.72 -31.43 -7.17
N ARG A 532 -14.56 -31.87 -6.65
CA ARG A 532 -14.47 -32.92 -5.61
C ARG A 532 -14.18 -32.37 -4.21
N ARG A 533 -13.81 -31.09 -4.12
CA ARG A 533 -13.39 -30.44 -2.88
C ARG A 533 -14.58 -30.13 -1.96
N GLN A 534 -14.42 -30.42 -0.67
CA GLN A 534 -15.32 -30.01 0.42
C GLN A 534 -14.89 -28.66 1.03
N LEU A 535 -15.80 -27.99 1.75
CA LEU A 535 -15.53 -26.71 2.40
C LEU A 535 -14.58 -26.88 3.59
N ALA A 536 -13.67 -25.94 3.77
CA ALA A 536 -12.72 -25.90 4.89
C ALA A 536 -13.12 -24.83 5.91
N ALA A 537 -14.27 -25.00 6.58
CA ALA A 537 -14.86 -24.01 7.48
C ALA A 537 -14.03 -23.73 8.76
N SER A 538 -13.13 -24.63 9.16
CA SER A 538 -12.21 -24.40 10.28
C SER A 538 -10.95 -23.65 9.85
N GLY A 539 -10.51 -22.72 10.69
CA GLY A 539 -9.31 -21.87 10.52
C GLY A 539 -8.10 -22.64 10.03
#